data_AF-A0A7K4RCB9-F1
#
_entry.id   AF-A0A7K4RCB9-F1
#
_cell.length_a   1.000
_cell.length_b   1.000
_cell.length_c   1.000
_cell.angle_alpha   90.00
_cell.angle_beta   90.00
_cell.angle_gamma   90.00
#
_symmetry.space_group_name_H-M   'P 1'
#
loop_
_entity.id
_entity.type
_entity.pdbx_description
1 polymer ?
#
loop_
_entity_poly.entity_id
_entity_poly.type
_entity_poly.pdbx_seq_one_letter_code
_entity_poly.pdbx_strand_id
1 'polypeptide(L)' 'PLQMAKAGFIHCPNVNEPDVAKCFFCLLELEGWEQNDDPWEEHSKRHICEFLSLPKYFEDLTMEEY' A
#
# COMPACT_ATOMS: atom_id res chain seq x y z
N PRO A 1 3.55 6.49 -8.93
CA PRO A 1 3.26 7.14 -7.62
C PRO A 1 1.79 7.07 -7.17
N LEU A 2 0.83 7.57 -7.96
CA LEU A 2 -0.58 7.63 -7.53
C LEU A 2 -1.19 6.23 -7.28
N GLN A 3 -0.89 5.26 -8.14
CA GLN A 3 -1.40 3.88 -7.98
C GLN A 3 -0.83 3.20 -6.71
N MET A 4 0.46 3.42 -6.42
CA MET A 4 1.11 2.96 -5.18
C MET A 4 0.38 3.53 -3.95
N ALA A 5 0.17 4.86 -3.92
CA ALA A 5 -0.50 5.52 -2.81
C ALA A 5 -1.95 5.04 -2.64
N LYS A 6 -2.69 4.79 -3.73
CA LYS A 6 -4.04 4.22 -3.69
C LYS A 6 -4.07 2.80 -3.10
N ALA A 7 -3.02 2.01 -3.34
CA ALA A 7 -2.86 0.70 -2.73
C ALA A 7 -2.28 0.76 -1.28
N GLY A 8 -2.12 1.96 -0.72
CA GLY A 8 -1.66 2.18 0.64
C GLY A 8 -0.14 2.22 0.80
N PHE A 9 0.64 2.23 -0.27
CA PHE A 9 2.09 2.25 -0.20
C PHE A 9 2.66 3.67 -0.05
N ILE A 10 3.61 3.80 0.88
CA ILE A 10 4.53 4.93 1.02
C ILE A 10 5.93 4.52 0.57
N HIS A 11 6.67 5.43 -0.07
CA HIS A 11 8.04 5.17 -0.50
C HIS A 11 8.97 5.21 0.74
N CYS A 12 9.66 4.10 1.02
CA CYS A 12 10.52 3.90 2.18
C CYS A 12 11.91 3.40 1.77
N PRO A 13 12.65 4.15 0.94
CA PRO A 13 13.93 3.67 0.41
C PRO A 13 15.03 3.68 1.46
N ASN A 14 16.03 2.82 1.26
CA ASN A 14 17.33 2.94 1.89
C ASN A 14 18.46 2.86 0.84
N VAL A 15 19.72 2.90 1.27
CA VAL A 15 20.88 2.92 0.35
C VAL A 15 20.96 1.68 -0.53
N ASN A 16 20.54 0.52 -0.03
CA ASN A 16 20.62 -0.75 -0.75
C ASN A 16 19.33 -1.07 -1.52
N GLU A 17 18.20 -0.50 -1.08
CA GLU A 17 16.86 -0.84 -1.56
C GLU A 17 16.12 0.46 -1.95
N PRO A 18 16.39 1.00 -3.15
CA PRO A 18 15.96 2.35 -3.55
C PRO A 18 14.47 2.46 -3.87
N ASP A 19 13.78 1.35 -4.08
CA ASP A 19 12.39 1.28 -4.52
C ASP A 19 11.45 0.60 -3.50
N VAL A 20 11.93 0.32 -2.28
CA VAL A 20 11.09 -0.21 -1.20
C VAL A 20 9.88 0.69 -0.99
N ALA A 21 8.72 0.06 -1.00
CA ALA A 21 7.44 0.68 -0.70
C ALA A 21 6.77 -0.10 0.45
N LYS A 22 6.27 0.62 1.45
CA LYS A 22 5.67 0.05 2.66
C LYS A 22 4.20 0.42 2.75
N CYS A 23 3.32 -0.53 3.03
CA CYS A 23 1.94 -0.19 3.36
C CYS A 23 1.87 0.58 4.68
N PHE A 24 1.20 1.73 4.72
CA PHE A 24 1.07 2.51 5.95
C PHE A 24 0.20 1.83 7.03
N PHE A 25 -0.63 0.86 6.62
CA PHE A 25 -1.60 0.20 7.50
C PHE A 25 -1.12 -1.17 7.99
N CYS A 26 -0.87 -2.12 7.08
CA CYS A 26 -0.43 -3.48 7.44
C CYS A 26 1.10 -3.63 7.53
N LEU A 27 1.86 -2.58 7.19
CA LEU A 27 3.33 -2.56 7.23
C LEU A 27 4.03 -3.53 6.27
N LEU A 28 3.32 -4.15 5.32
CA LEU A 28 3.91 -4.94 4.25
C LEU A 28 4.92 -4.09 3.46
N GLU A 29 6.16 -4.55 3.37
CA GLU A 29 7.22 -3.97 2.53
C GLU A 29 7.38 -4.78 1.26
N LEU A 30 7.47 -4.09 0.12
CA LEU A 30 7.76 -4.66 -1.20
C LEU A 30 8.82 -3.84 -1.92
N GLU A 31 9.70 -4.54 -2.63
CA GLU A 31 10.77 -3.98 -3.48
C GLU A 31 10.80 -4.71 -4.84
N GLY A 32 11.62 -4.21 -5.76
CA GLY A 32 11.79 -4.80 -7.09
C GLY A 32 10.61 -4.51 -8.03
N TRP A 33 10.05 -3.31 -7.94
CA TRP A 33 8.84 -2.94 -8.69
C TRP A 33 9.11 -2.78 -10.20
N GLU A 34 8.31 -3.44 -11.02
CA GLU A 34 8.30 -3.31 -12.47
C GLU A 34 7.22 -2.32 -12.95
N GLN A 35 7.38 -1.79 -14.17
CA GLN A 35 6.45 -0.79 -14.72
C GLN A 35 5.02 -1.34 -14.91
N ASN A 36 4.90 -2.65 -15.09
CA ASN A 36 3.66 -3.40 -15.34
C ASN A 36 3.02 -3.97 -14.07
N ASP A 37 3.61 -3.76 -12.89
CA ASP A 37 3.02 -4.22 -11.64
C ASP A 37 1.80 -3.37 -11.28
N ASP A 38 0.71 -4.04 -10.87
CA ASP A 38 -0.45 -3.39 -10.25
C ASP A 38 -0.26 -3.40 -8.73
N PRO A 39 -0.04 -2.25 -8.06
CA PRO A 39 0.24 -2.22 -6.63
C PRO A 39 -0.90 -2.80 -5.77
N TRP A 40 -2.15 -2.68 -6.22
CA TRP A 40 -3.29 -3.21 -5.48
C TRP A 40 -3.31 -4.74 -5.53
N GLU A 41 -3.08 -5.32 -6.71
CA GLU A 41 -2.93 -6.77 -6.86
C GLU A 41 -1.73 -7.29 -6.07
N GLU A 42 -0.58 -6.64 -6.19
CA GLU A 42 0.64 -7.08 -5.52
C GLU A 42 0.49 -7.05 -3.99
N HIS A 43 -0.23 -6.06 -3.45
CA HIS A 43 -0.56 -5.98 -2.03
C HIS A 43 -1.53 -7.10 -1.62
N SER A 44 -2.68 -7.21 -2.31
CA SER A 44 -3.73 -8.18 -1.96
C SER A 44 -3.30 -9.65 -2.09
N LYS A 45 -2.39 -9.96 -3.02
CA LYS A 45 -1.82 -11.32 -3.17
C LYS A 45 -0.91 -11.72 -2.02
N ARG A 46 -0.24 -10.76 -1.36
CA ARG A 46 0.81 -11.02 -0.36
C ARG A 46 0.32 -10.94 1.08
N HIS A 47 -0.69 -10.11 1.36
CA HIS A 47 -1.21 -9.94 2.71
C HIS A 47 -2.71 -9.58 2.71
N ILE A 48 -3.44 -10.04 3.72
CA ILE A 48 -4.81 -9.59 3.99
C ILE A 48 -4.73 -8.24 4.70
N CYS A 49 -5.09 -7.15 4.03
CA CYS A 49 -5.00 -5.79 4.57
C CYS A 49 -6.39 -5.17 4.69
N GLU A 50 -6.78 -4.76 5.90
CA GLU A 50 -8.09 -4.16 6.16
C GLU A 50 -8.27 -2.84 5.41
N PHE A 51 -7.19 -2.08 5.22
CA PHE A 51 -7.22 -0.86 4.40
C PHE A 51 -7.74 -1.13 2.97
N LEU A 52 -7.36 -2.24 2.33
CA LEU A 52 -7.86 -2.60 1.00
C LEU A 52 -9.34 -3.00 1.01
N SER A 53 -9.87 -3.36 2.18
CA SER A 53 -11.26 -3.80 2.35
C SER A 53 -12.19 -2.69 2.81
N LEU A 54 -11.69 -1.45 2.97
CA LEU A 54 -12.51 -0.33 3.43
C LEU A 54 -13.63 -0.01 2.43
N PRO A 55 -14.88 0.16 2.91
CA PRO A 55 -16.04 0.43 2.04
C PRO A 55 -16.09 1.87 1.52
N LYS A 56 -15.31 2.78 2.12
CA LYS A 56 -15.27 4.21 1.81
C LYS A 56 -13.82 4.70 1.82
N TYR A 57 -13.56 5.88 1.26
CA TYR A 57 -12.24 6.50 1.36
C TYR A 57 -11.89 6.75 2.83
N PHE A 58 -10.60 6.67 3.14
CA PHE A 58 -10.10 6.84 4.51
C PHE A 58 -10.50 8.19 5.13
N GLU A 59 -10.62 9.24 4.31
CA GLU A 59 -11.05 10.58 4.73
C GLU A 59 -12.55 10.69 5.04
N ASP A 60 -13.35 9.73 4.60
CA ASP A 60 -14.81 9.67 4.82
C ASP A 60 -15.19 8.75 6.00
N LEU A 61 -14.20 8.16 6.68
CA LEU A 61 -14.44 7.31 7.83
C LEU A 61 -14.92 8.14 9.02
N THR A 62 -15.97 7.66 9.67
CA THR A 62 -16.40 8.17 10.98
C THR A 62 -15.39 7.78 12.07
N MET A 63 -15.45 8.45 13.21
CA MET A 63 -14.61 8.09 14.36
C MET A 63 -14.86 6.66 14.86
N GLU A 64 -16.05 6.11 14.63
CA GLU A 64 -16.35 4.71 14.96
C GLU A 64 -15.80 3.71 13.92
N GLU A 65 -15.54 4.15 12.68
CA GLU A 65 -15.00 3.32 11.60
C GLU A 65 -13.46 3.35 11.52
N TYR A 66 -12.79 4.26 12.24
CA TYR A 66 -11.33 4.38 12.34
C TYR A 66 -10.75 3.47 13.43
#